data_AF-A0A8X6FDZ6-F1
#
_entry.id   AF-A0A8X6FDZ6-F1
#
_cell.length_a   1.000
_cell.length_b   1.000
_cell.length_c   1.000
_cell.angle_alpha   90.00
_cell.angle_beta   90.00
_cell.angle_gamma   90.00
#
_symmetry.space_group_name_H-M   'P 1'
#
loop_
_entity.id
_entity.type
_entity.pdbx_description
1 polymer ?
#
loop_
_entity_poly.entity_id
_entity_poly.type
_entity_poly.pdbx_seq_one_letter_code
_entity_poly.pdbx_strand_id
1 'polypeptide(L)'
;MEICRQMCIANEETDQNDFENLAVRVPAVDPFANFHAAANTEINADMMMALLRRLGPVVRKRENLMPKEDFNNLMRMANIEQKSLLMHVISKLLDSESQPIQMFFTGPAGCGKTFVIKLLMEIYNRFTETDGYCNGYITCASTGKATVAINGLTIHTALKISIGKNLPLSNEVVQQFRTLLKYVRCIIIDEISMMSAELVHQVDARLKQITEDYDRAFGGKDIFLIGDLRQLPPVRATPIFNQIKMSLAGPMLWRGLQFYQLTQVMRQSNAIFSRIPTKIGDGEKLEADE
;
A
#
# COMPACT_ATOMS: atom_id res chain seq x y z
N MET A 1 -1.94 5.59 -18.93
CA MET A 1 -1.72 6.33 -17.68
C MET A 1 -2.75 7.43 -17.47
N GLU A 2 -2.89 8.37 -18.40
CA GLU A 2 -3.85 9.48 -18.29
C GLU A 2 -5.31 9.02 -18.09
N ILE A 3 -5.76 8.01 -18.86
CA ILE A 3 -7.10 7.43 -18.68
C ILE A 3 -7.26 6.84 -17.26
N CYS A 4 -6.24 6.17 -16.73
CA CYS A 4 -6.29 5.60 -15.37
C CYS A 4 -6.34 6.70 -14.30
N ARG A 5 -5.63 7.82 -14.52
CA ARG A 5 -5.65 9.01 -13.66
C ARG A 5 -7.04 9.65 -13.62
N GLN A 6 -7.66 9.84 -14.78
CA GLN A 6 -9.01 10.39 -14.91
C GLN A 6 -10.09 9.51 -14.28
N MET A 7 -9.84 8.20 -14.19
CA MET A 7 -10.75 7.25 -13.55
C MET A 7 -10.65 7.20 -12.03
N CYS A 8 -9.56 7.65 -11.42
CA CYS A 8 -9.43 7.80 -9.97
C CYS A 8 -10.10 9.11 -9.51
N ILE A 9 -10.19 9.35 -8.20
CA ILE A 9 -10.47 10.71 -7.71
C ILE A 9 -9.28 11.56 -8.16
N ALA A 10 -9.46 12.29 -9.28
CA ALA A 10 -8.69 13.49 -9.52
C ALA A 10 -9.02 14.39 -8.33
N ASN A 11 -8.03 14.84 -7.59
CA ASN A 11 -8.27 15.85 -6.57
C ASN A 11 -9.05 17.00 -7.25
N GLU A 12 -10.34 17.14 -6.91
CA GLU A 12 -11.00 18.43 -7.00
C GLU A 12 -10.15 19.34 -6.10
N GLU A 13 -9.46 20.29 -6.73
CA GLU A 13 -8.87 21.48 -6.11
C GLU A 13 -8.16 21.21 -4.76
N THR A 14 -7.10 20.40 -4.78
CA THR A 14 -6.02 20.68 -3.80
C THR A 14 -5.12 21.69 -4.49
N ASP A 15 -5.26 22.93 -4.03
CA ASP A 15 -4.45 24.07 -4.42
C ASP A 15 -3.00 23.65 -4.70
N GLN A 16 -2.54 23.86 -5.93
CA GLN A 16 -1.11 23.74 -6.27
C GLN A 16 -0.24 24.60 -5.34
N ASN A 17 -0.81 25.61 -4.67
CA ASN A 17 -0.18 26.46 -3.67
C ASN A 17 0.07 25.78 -2.31
N ASP A 18 -0.65 24.71 -1.94
CA ASP A 18 -0.41 23.99 -0.69
C ASP A 18 0.75 22.97 -0.82
N PHE A 19 0.99 22.45 -2.03
CA PHE A 19 2.06 21.50 -2.30
C PHE A 19 3.46 22.14 -2.30
N GLU A 20 3.60 23.39 -2.75
CA GLU A 20 4.86 24.12 -2.62
C GLU A 20 5.16 24.50 -1.15
N ASN A 21 4.12 24.72 -0.34
CA ASN A 21 4.28 25.07 1.08
C ASN A 21 4.52 23.86 2.01
N LEU A 22 4.04 22.66 1.67
CA LEU A 22 4.29 21.46 2.48
C LEU A 22 5.74 20.95 2.37
N ALA A 23 6.40 21.14 1.22
CA ALA A 23 7.77 20.68 0.98
C ALA A 23 8.83 21.41 1.83
N VAL A 24 8.47 22.53 2.46
CA VAL A 24 9.41 23.42 3.17
C VAL A 24 9.36 23.28 4.70
N ARG A 25 8.36 22.58 5.27
CA ARG A 25 8.24 22.42 6.73
C ARG A 25 8.69 21.04 7.19
N VAL A 26 10.01 20.81 7.22
CA VAL A 26 10.57 19.83 8.16
C VAL A 26 10.46 20.46 9.55
N PRO A 27 9.64 19.93 10.48
CA PRO A 27 9.51 20.52 11.81
C PRO A 27 10.87 20.53 12.52
N ALA A 28 11.26 21.70 13.05
CA ALA A 28 12.54 21.91 13.73
C ALA A 28 12.65 21.16 15.06
N VAL A 29 11.50 20.78 15.65
CA VAL A 29 11.39 19.93 16.82
C VAL A 29 10.85 18.59 16.36
N ASP A 30 11.45 17.50 16.86
CA ASP A 30 10.98 16.15 16.64
C ASP A 30 9.50 16.03 17.04
N PRO A 31 8.55 15.96 16.08
CA PRO A 31 7.12 15.90 16.41
C PRO A 31 6.72 14.55 17.03
N PHE A 32 7.71 13.68 17.29
CA PHE A 32 7.58 12.26 17.64
C PHE A 32 8.06 11.92 19.05
N ALA A 33 8.45 12.92 19.86
CA ALA A 33 8.97 12.72 21.22
C ALA A 33 7.95 12.04 22.17
N ASN A 34 6.64 12.25 21.94
CA ASN A 34 5.58 11.81 22.86
C ASN A 34 4.93 10.45 22.52
N PHE A 35 5.27 9.82 21.37
CA PHE A 35 4.58 8.60 20.89
C PHE A 35 5.18 7.28 21.37
N HIS A 36 6.32 7.30 22.07
CA HIS A 36 6.94 6.07 22.60
C HIS A 36 6.23 5.51 23.85
N ALA A 37 5.20 6.20 24.37
CA ALA A 37 4.54 5.85 25.63
C ALA A 37 3.07 5.44 25.43
N ALA A 38 2.83 4.31 24.78
CA ALA A 38 1.53 3.63 24.87
C ALA A 38 1.68 2.13 24.62
N ALA A 39 1.99 1.39 25.69
CA ALA A 39 1.83 -0.06 25.75
C ALA A 39 0.79 -0.37 26.84
N ASN A 40 -0.48 -0.14 26.53
CA ASN A 40 -1.59 -0.65 27.33
C ASN A 40 -2.53 -1.39 26.40
N THR A 41 -2.54 -2.72 26.46
CA THR A 41 -3.78 -3.50 26.33
C THR A 41 -3.54 -4.93 26.79
N GLU A 42 -4.47 -5.40 27.63
CA GLU A 42 -4.57 -6.76 28.17
C GLU A 42 -4.93 -7.77 27.08
N ILE A 43 -4.00 -8.05 26.17
CA ILE A 43 -4.06 -9.27 25.37
C ILE A 43 -3.19 -10.29 26.07
N ASN A 44 -3.77 -11.45 26.41
CA ASN A 44 -2.99 -12.57 26.90
C ASN A 44 -1.90 -12.89 25.85
N ALA A 45 -0.65 -12.57 26.17
CA ALA A 45 0.49 -12.68 25.28
C ALA A 45 0.59 -14.09 24.67
N ASP A 46 0.18 -15.12 25.40
CA ASP A 46 0.19 -16.51 24.93
C ASP A 46 -0.78 -16.76 23.77
N MET A 47 -1.98 -16.15 23.82
CA MET A 47 -2.96 -16.25 22.74
C MET A 47 -2.44 -15.57 21.48
N MET A 48 -1.87 -14.37 21.61
CA MET A 48 -1.31 -13.63 20.46
C MET A 48 -0.12 -14.38 19.86
N MET A 49 0.77 -14.93 20.70
CA MET A 49 1.90 -15.74 20.25
C MET A 49 1.45 -17.05 19.58
N ALA A 50 0.37 -17.68 20.05
CA ALA A 50 -0.22 -18.85 19.39
C ALA A 50 -0.80 -18.50 18.02
N LEU A 51 -1.48 -17.35 17.89
CA LEU A 51 -1.96 -16.85 16.61
C LEU A 51 -0.82 -16.50 15.67
N LEU A 52 0.24 -15.85 16.15
CA LEU A 52 1.47 -15.59 15.38
C LEU A 52 2.18 -16.88 14.96
N ARG A 53 2.10 -17.99 15.72
CA ARG A 53 2.62 -19.28 15.22
C ARG A 53 1.79 -19.83 14.05
N ARG A 54 0.48 -19.57 14.03
CA ARG A 54 -0.44 -20.06 12.98
C ARG A 54 -0.52 -19.16 11.75
N LEU A 55 -0.45 -17.84 11.94
CA LEU A 55 -0.64 -16.80 10.93
C LEU A 55 0.57 -15.84 10.84
N GLY A 56 1.69 -16.14 11.50
CA GLY A 56 2.91 -15.34 11.50
C GLY A 56 3.52 -15.01 10.15
N PRO A 57 3.30 -15.80 9.08
CA PRO A 57 3.66 -15.36 7.74
C PRO A 57 2.91 -14.09 7.30
N VAL A 58 1.66 -13.90 7.77
CA VAL A 58 0.76 -12.81 7.38
C VAL A 58 1.04 -11.53 8.16
N VAL A 59 1.08 -11.63 9.49
CA VAL A 59 1.43 -10.51 10.37
C VAL A 59 2.64 -10.91 11.17
N ARG A 60 3.67 -10.07 11.10
CA ARG A 60 4.96 -10.35 11.70
C ARG A 60 5.10 -9.65 13.04
N LYS A 61 5.94 -10.24 13.88
CA LYS A 61 6.30 -9.63 15.15
C LYS A 61 7.12 -8.35 14.92
N ARG A 62 6.84 -7.32 15.72
CA ARG A 62 7.46 -5.99 15.67
C ARG A 62 8.85 -5.99 16.33
N GLU A 63 9.74 -6.89 15.91
CA GLU A 63 11.04 -7.08 16.57
C GLU A 63 12.15 -6.15 16.04
N ASN A 64 11.96 -5.56 14.86
CA ASN A 64 13.02 -4.83 14.15
C ASN A 64 12.52 -3.47 13.62
N LEU A 65 12.06 -2.61 14.53
CA LEU A 65 11.89 -1.19 14.19
C LEU A 65 13.25 -0.62 13.76
N MET A 66 13.26 0.08 12.64
CA MET A 66 14.47 0.73 12.16
C MET A 66 14.99 1.72 13.23
N PRO A 67 16.30 1.91 13.38
CA PRO A 67 16.81 3.02 14.17
C PRO A 67 16.31 4.36 13.61
N LYS A 68 16.01 5.31 14.50
CA LYS A 68 15.47 6.61 14.08
C LYS A 68 16.41 7.36 13.13
N GLU A 69 17.72 7.25 13.35
CA GLU A 69 18.73 7.86 12.50
C GLU A 69 18.69 7.29 11.08
N ASP A 70 18.61 5.97 10.94
CA ASP A 70 18.48 5.29 9.64
C ASP A 70 17.19 5.70 8.93
N PHE A 71 16.06 5.74 9.64
CA PHE A 71 14.79 6.20 9.09
C PHE A 71 14.91 7.64 8.55
N ASN A 72 15.50 8.54 9.34
CA ASN A 72 15.72 9.93 8.93
C ASN A 72 16.66 10.02 7.71
N ASN A 73 17.69 9.18 7.64
CA ASN A 73 18.60 9.14 6.50
C ASN A 73 17.88 8.68 5.23
N LEU A 74 17.06 7.63 5.30
CA LEU A 74 16.23 7.21 4.18
C LEU A 74 15.21 8.28 3.78
N MET A 75 14.55 8.92 4.75
CA MET A 75 13.66 10.06 4.49
C MET A 75 14.37 11.21 3.78
N ARG A 76 15.65 11.48 4.09
CA ARG A 76 16.46 12.49 3.37
C ARG A 76 16.80 12.09 1.95
N MET A 77 17.08 10.81 1.72
CA MET A 77 17.39 10.25 0.39
C MET A 77 16.20 10.24 -0.56
N ALA A 78 14.97 10.24 -0.03
CA ALA A 78 13.76 10.30 -0.83
C ALA A 78 13.71 11.58 -1.71
N ASN A 79 13.26 11.43 -2.95
CA ASN A 79 13.05 12.59 -3.83
C ASN A 79 11.79 13.39 -3.42
N ILE A 80 11.52 14.51 -4.10
CA ILE A 80 10.43 15.43 -3.75
C ILE A 80 9.06 14.73 -3.83
N GLU A 81 8.79 13.98 -4.89
CA GLU A 81 7.51 13.25 -5.09
C GLU A 81 7.31 12.18 -4.02
N GLN A 82 8.36 11.41 -3.72
CA GLN A 82 8.34 10.38 -2.68
C GLN A 82 8.14 11.00 -1.29
N LYS A 83 8.85 12.08 -0.97
CA LYS A 83 8.69 12.81 0.30
C LYS A 83 7.29 13.36 0.45
N SER A 84 6.74 13.99 -0.60
CA SER A 84 5.38 14.53 -0.59
C SER A 84 4.36 13.45 -0.24
N LEU A 85 4.42 12.29 -0.89
CA LEU A 85 3.56 11.14 -0.58
C LEU A 85 3.72 10.68 0.87
N LEU A 86 4.96 10.48 1.33
CA LEU A 86 5.23 9.97 2.68
C LEU A 86 4.78 10.95 3.77
N MET A 87 5.01 12.24 3.57
CA MET A 87 4.58 13.29 4.50
C MET A 87 3.06 13.44 4.54
N HIS A 88 2.38 13.32 3.39
CA HIS A 88 0.91 13.28 3.33
C HIS A 88 0.35 12.11 4.16
N VAL A 89 0.96 10.93 4.04
CA VAL A 89 0.57 9.76 4.85
C VAL A 89 0.79 10.02 6.33
N ILE A 90 1.96 10.53 6.73
CA ILE A 90 2.24 10.86 8.14
C ILE A 90 1.21 11.86 8.68
N SER A 91 0.90 12.91 7.92
CA SER A 91 -0.10 13.92 8.32
C SER A 91 -1.46 13.29 8.58
N LYS A 92 -1.92 12.39 7.70
CA LYS A 92 -3.20 11.68 7.87
C LYS A 92 -3.19 10.68 9.04
N LEU A 93 -2.05 10.07 9.34
CA LEU A 93 -1.94 9.15 10.48
C LEU A 93 -2.00 9.89 11.82
N LEU A 94 -1.49 11.12 11.87
CA LEU A 94 -1.51 11.97 13.07
C LEU A 94 -2.88 12.62 13.31
N ASP A 95 -3.72 12.72 12.28
CA ASP A 95 -5.08 13.23 12.37
C ASP A 95 -6.05 12.10 12.77
N SER A 96 -6.62 12.19 13.97
CA SER A 96 -7.54 11.17 14.50
C SER A 96 -8.91 11.15 13.82
N GLU A 97 -9.31 12.22 13.14
CA GLU A 97 -10.58 12.30 12.41
C GLU A 97 -10.43 11.91 10.93
N SER A 98 -9.20 11.63 10.50
CA SER A 98 -8.92 11.33 9.10
C SER A 98 -9.59 10.03 8.64
N GLN A 99 -10.18 10.09 7.44
CA GLN A 99 -10.73 8.90 6.79
C GLN A 99 -9.60 7.94 6.37
N PRO A 100 -9.89 6.62 6.27
CA PRO A 100 -8.91 5.64 5.81
C PRO A 100 -8.29 6.03 4.47
N ILE A 101 -6.97 5.90 4.36
CA ILE A 101 -6.20 6.23 3.17
C ILE A 101 -6.44 5.17 2.11
N GLN A 102 -7.02 5.57 0.98
CA GLN A 102 -7.20 4.72 -0.19
C GLN A 102 -6.35 5.29 -1.32
N MET A 103 -5.18 4.71 -1.57
CA MET A 103 -4.20 5.29 -2.49
C MET A 103 -3.71 4.28 -3.52
N PHE A 104 -3.64 4.71 -4.78
CA PHE A 104 -2.87 4.06 -5.83
C PHE A 104 -1.68 4.95 -6.18
N PHE A 105 -0.47 4.42 -6.07
CA PHE A 105 0.69 5.11 -6.62
C PHE A 105 1.47 4.26 -7.61
N THR A 106 1.94 4.93 -8.65
CA THR A 106 2.52 4.32 -9.83
C THR A 106 3.80 5.01 -10.24
N GLY A 107 4.53 4.40 -11.15
CA GLY A 107 5.72 4.99 -11.73
C GLY A 107 6.49 3.97 -12.56
N PRO A 108 7.30 4.42 -13.53
CA PRO A 108 8.16 3.55 -14.31
C PRO A 108 9.06 2.64 -13.48
N ALA A 109 9.61 1.62 -14.14
CA ALA A 109 10.69 0.81 -13.59
C ALA A 109 11.83 1.72 -13.11
N GLY A 110 12.31 1.49 -11.89
CA GLY A 110 13.43 2.26 -11.34
C GLY A 110 13.08 3.57 -10.63
N CYS A 111 11.81 3.96 -10.50
CA CYS A 111 11.40 5.19 -9.77
C CYS A 111 11.39 5.07 -8.23
N GLY A 112 11.92 3.97 -7.68
CA GLY A 112 11.99 3.78 -6.23
C GLY A 112 10.69 3.34 -5.55
N LYS A 113 9.72 2.74 -6.26
CA LYS A 113 8.48 2.23 -5.65
C LYS A 113 8.71 1.35 -4.40
N THR A 114 9.60 0.37 -4.51
CA THR A 114 9.97 -0.51 -3.37
C THR A 114 10.63 0.25 -2.22
N PHE A 115 11.34 1.35 -2.51
CA PHE A 115 11.93 2.21 -1.49
C PHE A 115 10.84 2.97 -0.72
N VAL A 116 9.82 3.50 -1.42
CA VAL A 116 8.64 4.09 -0.78
C VAL A 116 7.89 3.07 0.07
N ILE A 117 7.68 1.85 -0.43
CA ILE A 117 7.04 0.77 0.35
C ILE A 117 7.78 0.52 1.67
N LYS A 118 9.11 0.45 1.66
CA LYS A 118 9.91 0.27 2.88
C LYS A 118 9.72 1.42 3.88
N LEU A 119 9.67 2.67 3.40
CA LEU A 119 9.41 3.82 4.25
C LEU A 119 7.99 3.84 4.79
N LEU A 120 6.98 3.45 4.00
CA LEU A 120 5.59 3.29 4.46
C LEU A 120 5.50 2.24 5.57
N MET A 121 6.11 1.07 5.40
CA MET A 121 6.16 0.03 6.43
C MET A 121 6.68 0.59 7.76
N GLU A 122 7.76 1.36 7.71
CA GLU A 122 8.36 1.97 8.88
C GLU A 122 7.48 3.09 9.49
N ILE A 123 6.87 3.92 8.65
CA ILE A 123 5.90 4.96 9.06
C ILE A 123 4.72 4.32 9.81
N TYR A 124 4.12 3.28 9.26
CA TYR A 124 3.01 2.58 9.92
C TYR A 124 3.44 1.96 11.24
N ASN A 125 4.62 1.35 11.29
CA ASN A 125 5.16 0.84 12.54
C ASN A 125 5.46 1.94 13.57
N ARG A 126 5.71 3.19 13.19
CA ARG A 126 6.01 4.29 14.13
C ARG A 126 4.79 5.08 14.58
N PHE A 127 3.85 5.33 13.66
CA PHE A 127 2.79 6.33 13.82
C PHE A 127 1.39 5.73 13.94
N THR A 128 1.29 4.43 14.24
CA THR A 128 0.01 3.80 14.53
C THR A 128 -0.01 3.25 15.94
N GLU A 129 -1.21 3.25 16.53
CA GLU A 129 -1.44 2.50 17.76
C GLU A 129 -1.25 1.01 17.49
N THR A 130 -0.52 0.34 18.38
CA THR A 130 -0.21 -1.08 18.23
C THR A 130 -0.39 -1.81 19.55
N ASP A 131 -0.52 -3.12 19.48
CA ASP A 131 -0.42 -4.01 20.65
C ASP A 131 1.01 -4.19 21.18
N GLY A 132 2.02 -3.64 20.49
CA GLY A 132 3.44 -3.85 20.81
C GLY A 132 4.00 -5.20 20.36
N TYR A 133 3.16 -6.11 19.86
CA TYR A 133 3.56 -7.44 19.39
C TYR A 133 3.67 -7.49 17.87
N CYS A 134 2.71 -6.92 17.15
CA CYS A 134 2.56 -7.06 15.71
C CYS A 134 2.92 -5.77 14.96
N ASN A 135 3.32 -5.91 13.69
CA ASN A 135 3.44 -4.76 12.80
C ASN A 135 2.07 -4.13 12.53
N GLY A 136 2.05 -2.80 12.35
CA GLY A 136 0.85 -2.04 12.00
C GLY A 136 0.42 -2.17 10.53
N TYR A 137 1.07 -3.05 9.76
CA TYR A 137 0.83 -3.23 8.33
C TYR A 137 0.93 -4.70 7.90
N ILE A 138 0.35 -5.00 6.74
CA ILE A 138 0.58 -6.22 5.96
C ILE A 138 1.12 -5.83 4.59
N THR A 139 2.17 -6.50 4.11
CA THR A 139 2.69 -6.35 2.75
C THR A 139 2.37 -7.56 1.89
N CYS A 140 1.83 -7.29 0.70
CA CYS A 140 1.37 -8.28 -0.25
C CYS A 140 1.87 -7.96 -1.65
N ALA A 141 1.97 -8.97 -2.51
CA ALA A 141 2.14 -8.77 -3.96
C ALA A 141 1.31 -9.78 -4.76
N SER A 142 1.18 -9.54 -6.06
CA SER A 142 0.47 -10.43 -6.99
C SER A 142 1.21 -11.74 -7.26
N THR A 143 2.55 -11.74 -7.25
CA THR A 143 3.38 -12.92 -7.56
C THR A 143 4.41 -13.22 -6.47
N GLY A 144 4.75 -14.49 -6.27
CA GLY A 144 5.70 -14.93 -5.22
C GLY A 144 7.11 -14.35 -5.36
N LYS A 145 7.56 -14.00 -6.58
CA LYS A 145 8.85 -13.33 -6.78
C LYS A 145 8.83 -11.90 -6.24
N ALA A 146 7.73 -11.17 -6.45
CA ALA A 146 7.58 -9.80 -5.99
C ALA A 146 7.50 -9.71 -4.46
N THR A 147 6.92 -10.71 -3.80
CA THR A 147 6.80 -10.73 -2.33
C THR A 147 8.16 -10.73 -1.63
N VAL A 148 9.19 -11.33 -2.23
CA VAL A 148 10.56 -11.34 -1.67
C VAL A 148 11.12 -9.93 -1.55
N ALA A 149 10.86 -9.05 -2.52
CA ALA A 149 11.42 -7.70 -2.55
C ALA A 149 10.86 -6.79 -1.43
N ILE A 150 9.61 -7.03 -1.04
CA ILE A 150 8.90 -6.29 0.01
C ILE A 150 8.78 -7.09 1.31
N ASN A 151 9.44 -8.25 1.37
CA ASN A 151 9.39 -9.17 2.50
C ASN A 151 7.95 -9.49 2.96
N GLY A 152 7.06 -9.75 1.99
CA GLY A 152 5.64 -9.96 2.20
C GLY A 152 5.17 -11.36 1.77
N LEU A 153 3.86 -11.49 1.54
CA LEU A 153 3.21 -12.70 1.02
C LEU A 153 2.47 -12.42 -0.28
N THR A 154 2.04 -13.47 -0.97
CA THR A 154 1.09 -13.27 -2.07
C THR A 154 -0.26 -12.88 -1.49
N ILE A 155 -1.02 -12.04 -2.20
CA ILE A 155 -2.35 -11.59 -1.73
C ILE A 155 -3.29 -12.78 -1.44
N HIS A 156 -3.18 -13.86 -2.24
CA HIS A 156 -3.90 -15.11 -2.04
C HIS A 156 -3.58 -15.77 -0.70
N THR A 157 -2.29 -15.87 -0.34
CA THR A 157 -1.87 -16.48 0.92
C THR A 157 -2.18 -15.56 2.10
N ALA A 158 -1.90 -14.26 1.97
CA ALA A 158 -2.08 -13.27 3.03
C ALA A 158 -3.53 -13.19 3.52
N LEU A 159 -4.48 -13.20 2.60
CA LEU A 159 -5.91 -13.06 2.92
C LEU A 159 -6.69 -14.36 2.80
N LYS A 160 -6.05 -15.51 2.51
CA LYS A 160 -6.68 -16.81 2.24
C LYS A 160 -7.71 -16.76 1.10
N ILE A 161 -7.40 -16.08 0.01
CA ILE A 161 -8.27 -15.98 -1.17
C ILE A 161 -7.94 -17.12 -2.14
N SER A 162 -8.89 -18.04 -2.34
CA SER A 162 -8.75 -19.16 -3.26
C SER A 162 -8.83 -18.73 -4.73
N ILE A 163 -8.01 -19.35 -5.58
CA ILE A 163 -8.07 -19.14 -7.03
C ILE A 163 -9.33 -19.83 -7.58
N GLY A 164 -10.18 -19.10 -8.31
CA GLY A 164 -11.40 -19.62 -8.92
C GLY A 164 -12.67 -19.30 -8.11
N LYS A 165 -12.97 -20.08 -7.05
CA LYS A 165 -14.15 -19.83 -6.20
C LYS A 165 -13.72 -19.27 -4.85
N ASN A 166 -13.96 -17.98 -4.65
CA ASN A 166 -13.76 -17.36 -3.34
C ASN A 166 -14.98 -17.63 -2.45
N LEU A 167 -14.86 -18.63 -1.59
CA LEU A 167 -15.87 -18.94 -0.58
C LEU A 167 -15.64 -18.05 0.66
N PRO A 168 -16.70 -17.73 1.44
CA PRO A 168 -16.53 -17.08 2.72
C PRO A 168 -15.68 -17.97 3.64
N LEU A 169 -14.81 -17.33 4.43
CA LEU A 169 -14.07 -18.05 5.47
C LEU A 169 -15.02 -18.58 6.56
N SER A 170 -14.64 -19.68 7.21
CA SER A 170 -15.35 -20.15 8.41
C SER A 170 -15.24 -19.12 9.53
N ASN A 171 -16.27 -19.05 10.39
CA ASN A 171 -16.31 -18.10 11.52
C ASN A 171 -15.07 -18.18 12.41
N GLU A 172 -14.54 -19.39 12.65
CA GLU A 172 -13.31 -19.58 13.43
C GLU A 172 -12.11 -18.88 12.77
N VAL A 173 -11.93 -19.05 11.46
CA VAL A 173 -10.81 -18.44 10.74
C VAL A 173 -11.00 -16.92 10.65
N VAL A 174 -12.23 -16.44 10.42
CA VAL A 174 -12.55 -15.01 10.46
C VAL A 174 -12.16 -14.41 11.81
N GLN A 175 -12.52 -15.06 12.92
CA GLN A 175 -12.19 -14.57 14.25
C GLN A 175 -10.68 -14.55 14.51
N GLN A 176 -9.94 -15.57 14.04
CA GLN A 176 -8.47 -15.58 14.13
C GLN A 176 -7.86 -14.40 13.37
N PHE A 177 -8.34 -14.14 12.14
CA PHE A 177 -7.92 -12.98 11.36
C PHE A 177 -8.31 -11.67 12.04
N ARG A 178 -9.51 -11.56 12.60
CA ARG A 178 -9.99 -10.36 13.29
C ARG A 178 -9.11 -10.00 14.47
N THR A 179 -8.75 -10.97 15.29
CA THR A 179 -7.83 -10.76 16.42
C THR A 179 -6.46 -10.29 15.93
N LEU A 180 -5.94 -10.90 14.85
CA LEU A 180 -4.63 -10.57 14.30
C LEU A 180 -4.60 -9.19 13.60
N LEU A 181 -5.65 -8.86 12.86
CA LEU A 181 -5.77 -7.62 12.07
C LEU A 181 -6.33 -6.46 12.88
N LYS A 182 -6.63 -6.66 14.17
CA LYS A 182 -7.14 -5.60 15.06
C LYS A 182 -6.20 -4.38 15.07
N TYR A 183 -4.90 -4.61 15.17
CA TYR A 183 -3.86 -3.57 15.21
C TYR A 183 -3.15 -3.34 13.87
N VAL A 184 -3.53 -4.09 12.84
CA VAL A 184 -3.05 -3.82 11.47
C VAL A 184 -3.87 -2.68 10.90
N ARG A 185 -3.29 -1.50 10.74
CA ARG A 185 -3.96 -0.34 10.13
C ARG A 185 -3.91 -0.38 8.61
N CYS A 186 -2.83 -0.90 8.03
CA CYS A 186 -2.53 -0.77 6.60
C CYS A 186 -2.28 -2.08 5.87
N ILE A 187 -2.72 -2.14 4.60
CA ILE A 187 -2.42 -3.22 3.66
C ILE A 187 -1.79 -2.62 2.41
N ILE A 188 -0.56 -3.04 2.14
CA ILE A 188 0.25 -2.59 1.01
C ILE A 188 0.28 -3.72 -0.02
N ILE A 189 -0.13 -3.43 -1.26
CA ILE A 189 -0.22 -4.41 -2.34
C ILE A 189 0.63 -3.94 -3.52
N ASP A 190 1.74 -4.63 -3.78
CA ASP A 190 2.64 -4.36 -4.91
C ASP A 190 2.29 -5.22 -6.15
N GLU A 191 2.79 -4.79 -7.31
CA GLU A 191 2.56 -5.40 -8.62
C GLU A 191 1.07 -5.55 -8.99
N ILE A 192 0.30 -4.48 -8.80
CA ILE A 192 -1.14 -4.45 -9.08
C ILE A 192 -1.51 -4.55 -10.57
N SER A 193 -0.56 -4.36 -11.49
CA SER A 193 -0.76 -4.52 -12.94
C SER A 193 -1.21 -5.93 -13.32
N MET A 194 -0.76 -6.93 -12.56
CA MET A 194 -1.12 -8.34 -12.74
C MET A 194 -2.37 -8.75 -11.95
N MET A 195 -3.00 -7.84 -11.22
CA MET A 195 -4.23 -8.12 -10.48
C MET A 195 -5.47 -7.88 -11.34
N SER A 196 -6.46 -8.74 -11.19
CA SER A 196 -7.75 -8.55 -11.82
C SER A 196 -8.68 -7.68 -10.97
N ALA A 197 -9.64 -7.02 -11.61
CA ALA A 197 -10.68 -6.26 -10.92
C ALA A 197 -11.47 -7.16 -9.95
N GLU A 198 -11.75 -8.41 -10.33
CA GLU A 198 -12.44 -9.39 -9.49
C GLU A 198 -11.64 -9.71 -8.22
N LEU A 199 -10.32 -9.86 -8.33
CA LEU A 199 -9.46 -10.10 -7.17
C LEU A 199 -9.50 -8.94 -6.17
N VAL A 200 -9.58 -7.70 -6.64
CA VAL A 200 -9.68 -6.53 -5.74
C VAL A 200 -11.01 -6.49 -5.00
N HIS A 201 -12.12 -6.85 -5.66
CA HIS A 201 -13.41 -6.98 -4.97
C HIS A 201 -13.40 -8.14 -3.96
N GLN A 202 -12.67 -9.23 -4.26
CA GLN A 202 -12.47 -10.32 -3.30
C GLN A 202 -11.66 -9.87 -2.08
N VAL A 203 -10.66 -9.01 -2.27
CA VAL A 203 -9.89 -8.39 -1.18
C VAL A 203 -10.79 -7.50 -0.33
N ASP A 204 -11.57 -6.60 -0.94
CA ASP A 204 -12.55 -5.74 -0.24
C ASP A 204 -13.53 -6.57 0.57
N ALA A 205 -14.22 -7.53 -0.06
CA ALA A 205 -15.18 -8.40 0.61
C ALA A 205 -14.56 -9.20 1.76
N ARG A 206 -13.32 -9.68 1.59
CA ARG A 206 -12.60 -10.42 2.63
C ARG A 206 -12.26 -9.53 3.82
N LEU A 207 -11.83 -8.30 3.58
CA LEU A 207 -11.50 -7.36 4.65
C LEU A 207 -12.74 -6.92 5.41
N LYS A 208 -13.84 -6.61 4.70
CA LYS A 208 -15.15 -6.33 5.32
C LYS A 208 -15.65 -7.50 6.17
N GLN A 209 -15.50 -8.74 5.67
CA GLN A 209 -15.82 -9.95 6.45
C GLN A 209 -14.99 -10.03 7.75
N ILE A 210 -13.69 -9.71 7.68
CA ILE A 210 -12.78 -9.78 8.82
C ILE A 210 -13.05 -8.66 9.83
N THR A 211 -13.26 -7.42 9.37
CA THR A 211 -13.41 -6.25 10.25
C THR A 211 -14.85 -6.01 10.72
N GLU A 212 -15.84 -6.62 10.05
CA GLU A 212 -17.28 -6.36 10.23
C GLU A 212 -17.72 -4.94 9.88
N ASP A 213 -16.86 -4.21 9.17
CA ASP A 213 -17.17 -2.89 8.64
C ASP A 213 -17.54 -3.04 7.16
N TYR A 214 -18.83 -3.08 6.86
CA TYR A 214 -19.32 -3.27 5.50
C TYR A 214 -19.56 -1.94 4.75
N ASP A 215 -19.62 -0.83 5.48
CA ASP A 215 -19.92 0.49 4.96
C ASP A 215 -18.69 1.15 4.34
N ARG A 216 -17.49 0.91 4.90
CA ARG A 216 -16.25 1.48 4.38
C ARG A 216 -15.53 0.53 3.42
N ALA A 217 -14.92 1.11 2.38
CA ALA A 217 -14.06 0.36 1.48
C ALA A 217 -12.94 -0.35 2.26
N PHE A 218 -12.65 -1.58 1.85
CA PHE A 218 -11.65 -2.47 2.44
C PHE A 218 -11.79 -2.64 3.96
N GLY A 219 -13.01 -2.56 4.48
CA GLY A 219 -13.29 -2.73 5.89
C GLY A 219 -12.68 -1.64 6.78
N GLY A 220 -12.48 -0.44 6.23
CA GLY A 220 -11.93 0.70 6.96
C GLY A 220 -10.41 0.67 7.16
N LYS A 221 -9.68 -0.19 6.44
CA LYS A 221 -8.22 -0.27 6.47
C LYS A 221 -7.59 0.70 5.47
N ASP A 222 -6.40 1.21 5.79
CA ASP A 222 -5.59 1.97 4.85
C ASP A 222 -5.07 1.02 3.74
N ILE A 223 -5.26 1.38 2.48
CA ILE A 223 -4.83 0.60 1.31
C ILE A 223 -3.85 1.40 0.47
N PHE A 224 -2.70 0.78 0.18
CA PHE A 224 -1.80 1.24 -0.87
C PHE A 224 -1.74 0.20 -1.97
N LEU A 225 -2.15 0.60 -3.17
CA LEU A 225 -1.96 -0.14 -4.40
C LEU A 225 -0.73 0.41 -5.12
N ILE A 226 0.22 -0.46 -5.48
CA ILE A 226 1.48 -0.08 -6.10
C ILE A 226 1.71 -0.91 -7.35
N GLY A 227 2.12 -0.26 -8.43
CA GLY A 227 2.52 -0.96 -9.64
C GLY A 227 2.72 -0.03 -10.82
N ASP A 228 3.15 -0.60 -11.94
CA ASP A 228 3.18 0.10 -13.22
C ASP A 228 2.20 -0.60 -14.17
N LEU A 229 1.09 0.08 -14.48
CA LEU A 229 0.02 -0.47 -15.32
C LEU A 229 0.43 -0.68 -16.78
N ARG A 230 1.61 -0.20 -17.18
CA ARG A 230 2.22 -0.48 -18.50
C ARG A 230 2.93 -1.82 -18.54
N GLN A 231 3.13 -2.47 -17.39
CA GLN A 231 3.65 -3.84 -17.32
C GLN A 231 2.58 -4.87 -17.70
N LEU A 232 2.86 -6.14 -17.45
CA LEU A 232 2.00 -7.26 -17.82
C LEU A 232 0.60 -7.11 -17.21
N PRO A 233 -0.47 -7.18 -18.02
CA PRO A 233 -1.84 -7.22 -17.53
C PRO A 233 -2.15 -8.57 -16.86
N PRO A 234 -3.27 -8.71 -16.13
CA PRO A 234 -3.65 -9.99 -15.57
C PRO A 234 -3.91 -11.03 -16.67
N VAL A 235 -3.54 -12.29 -16.39
CA VAL A 235 -3.68 -13.39 -17.34
C VAL A 235 -5.14 -13.82 -17.43
N ARG A 236 -5.76 -13.66 -18.62
CA ARG A 236 -7.15 -14.08 -18.92
C ARG A 236 -8.19 -13.52 -17.95
N ALA A 237 -7.97 -12.32 -17.41
CA ALA A 237 -8.90 -11.67 -16.48
C ALA A 237 -9.03 -10.17 -16.78
N THR A 238 -10.02 -9.52 -16.17
CA THR A 238 -10.28 -8.09 -16.37
C THR A 238 -9.25 -7.26 -15.61
N PRO A 239 -8.50 -6.33 -16.26
CA PRO A 239 -7.60 -5.42 -15.55
C PRO A 239 -8.32 -4.61 -14.47
N ILE A 240 -7.61 -4.31 -13.39
CA ILE A 240 -8.13 -3.60 -12.20
C ILE A 240 -8.86 -2.27 -12.50
N PHE A 241 -8.42 -1.56 -13.54
CA PHE A 241 -8.97 -0.28 -13.96
C PHE A 241 -10.15 -0.41 -14.96
N ASN A 242 -10.48 -1.63 -15.38
CA ASN A 242 -11.61 -1.90 -16.27
C ASN A 242 -12.84 -2.35 -15.48
N GLN A 243 -14.02 -1.92 -15.93
CA GLN A 243 -15.28 -2.33 -15.32
C GLN A 243 -15.51 -3.83 -15.54
N ILE A 244 -15.86 -4.52 -14.46
CA ILE A 244 -16.27 -5.93 -14.52
C ILE A 244 -17.61 -5.98 -15.26
N LYS A 245 -17.68 -6.78 -16.34
CA LYS A 245 -18.91 -6.91 -17.14
C LYS A 245 -20.10 -7.48 -16.34
N MET A 246 -19.84 -8.11 -15.19
CA MET A 246 -20.85 -8.59 -14.26
C MET A 246 -21.25 -7.49 -13.27
N SER A 247 -22.45 -6.95 -13.45
CA SER A 247 -23.16 -5.96 -12.60
C SER A 247 -23.27 -6.31 -11.09
N LEU A 248 -22.78 -7.47 -10.66
CA LEU A 248 -22.95 -7.98 -9.29
C LEU A 248 -21.81 -7.60 -8.34
N ALA A 249 -20.70 -7.05 -8.83
CA ALA A 249 -19.51 -6.80 -8.00
C ALA A 249 -19.54 -5.49 -7.19
N GLY A 250 -20.54 -4.62 -7.39
CA GLY A 250 -20.60 -3.31 -6.74
C GLY A 250 -19.83 -2.22 -7.50
N PRO A 251 -19.63 -1.03 -6.89
CA PRO A 251 -18.96 0.09 -7.54
C PRO A 251 -17.48 -0.20 -7.78
N MET A 252 -16.92 0.38 -8.85
CA MET A 252 -15.50 0.24 -9.16
C MET A 252 -14.62 0.86 -8.07
N LEU A 253 -14.05 0.03 -7.20
CA LEU A 253 -13.16 0.46 -6.10
C LEU A 253 -11.98 1.31 -6.58
N TRP A 254 -11.51 1.08 -7.80
CA TRP A 254 -10.48 1.89 -8.46
C TRP A 254 -10.80 3.39 -8.50
N ARG A 255 -12.09 3.73 -8.63
CA ARG A 255 -12.53 5.13 -8.72
C ARG A 255 -12.38 5.89 -7.41
N GLY A 256 -12.41 5.20 -6.27
CA GLY A 256 -12.28 5.83 -4.95
C GLY A 256 -10.83 6.05 -4.49
N LEU A 257 -9.84 5.68 -5.31
CA LEU A 257 -8.42 5.77 -4.94
C LEU A 257 -7.86 7.15 -5.25
N GLN A 258 -7.04 7.68 -4.35
CA GLN A 258 -6.17 8.84 -4.61
C GLN A 258 -5.02 8.40 -5.51
N PHE A 259 -4.80 9.08 -6.64
CA PHE A 259 -3.75 8.75 -7.61
C PHE A 259 -2.47 9.55 -7.38
N TYR A 260 -1.33 8.87 -7.27
CA TYR A 260 0.00 9.49 -7.18
C TYR A 260 0.96 8.89 -8.22
N GLN A 261 1.73 9.73 -8.90
CA GLN A 261 2.70 9.29 -9.90
C GLN A 261 4.11 9.69 -9.49
N LEU A 262 5.02 8.71 -9.48
CA LEU A 262 6.46 8.91 -9.39
C LEU A 262 7.01 8.97 -10.81
N THR A 263 7.58 10.12 -11.19
CA THR A 263 8.12 10.35 -12.54
C THR A 263 9.64 10.21 -12.58
N GLN A 264 10.32 10.48 -11.46
CA GLN A 264 11.78 10.48 -11.44
C GLN A 264 12.37 9.05 -11.37
N VAL A 265 13.04 8.64 -12.45
CA VAL A 265 13.81 7.38 -12.51
C VAL A 265 15.11 7.51 -11.71
N MET A 266 15.35 6.60 -10.76
CA MET A 266 16.49 6.65 -9.83
C MET A 266 17.48 5.49 -10.03
N ARG A 267 17.09 4.41 -10.72
CA ARG A 267 17.92 3.20 -10.90
C ARG A 267 19.05 3.39 -11.90
N GLN A 268 18.84 4.19 -12.94
CA GLN A 268 19.74 4.31 -14.08
C GLN A 268 20.42 5.68 -14.04
N SER A 269 21.76 5.69 -13.98
CA SER A 269 22.56 6.92 -14.00
C SER A 269 22.65 7.54 -15.40
N ASN A 270 22.50 6.75 -16.46
CA ASN A 270 22.53 7.22 -17.84
C ASN A 270 21.14 7.68 -18.29
N ALA A 271 21.00 8.99 -18.52
CA ALA A 271 19.74 9.63 -18.94
C ALA A 271 19.24 9.17 -20.32
N ILE A 272 20.13 8.76 -21.23
CA ILE A 272 19.74 8.22 -22.54
C ILE A 272 19.12 6.84 -22.35
N PHE A 273 19.77 5.99 -21.56
CA PHE A 273 19.27 4.65 -21.28
C PHE A 273 17.99 4.64 -20.43
N SER A 274 17.72 5.67 -19.62
CA SER A 274 16.44 5.76 -18.89
C SER A 274 15.27 6.23 -19.77
N ARG A 275 15.56 7.01 -20.82
CA ARG A 275 14.56 7.45 -21.81
C ARG A 275 14.04 6.29 -22.65
N ILE A 276 14.92 5.39 -23.09
CA ILE A 276 14.55 4.28 -23.99
C ILE A 276 13.42 3.40 -23.40
N PRO A 277 13.54 2.81 -22.19
CA PRO A 277 12.47 2.00 -21.59
C PRO A 277 11.21 2.80 -21.29
N THR A 278 11.34 4.10 -21.02
CA THR A 278 10.20 4.98 -20.75
C THR A 278 9.39 5.16 -22.04
N LYS A 279 10.06 5.53 -23.14
CA LYS A 279 9.46 5.63 -24.49
C LYS A 279 8.81 4.32 -24.93
N ILE A 280 9.51 3.19 -24.76
CA ILE A 280 8.96 1.86 -25.06
C ILE A 280 7.69 1.60 -24.24
N GLY A 281 7.71 1.92 -22.94
CA GLY A 281 6.56 1.75 -22.06
C GLY A 281 5.36 2.63 -22.44
N ASP A 282 5.63 3.82 -22.98
CA ASP A 282 4.60 4.76 -23.44
C ASP A 282 4.14 4.50 -24.89
N GLY A 283 4.79 3.57 -25.59
CA GLY A 283 4.46 3.21 -26.98
C GLY A 283 4.99 4.20 -28.01
N GLU A 284 5.99 5.01 -27.64
CA GLU A 284 6.63 5.98 -28.52
C GLU A 284 7.67 5.32 -29.45
N LYS A 285 7.91 5.93 -30.62
CA LYS A 285 9.00 5.51 -31.51
C LYS A 285 10.34 5.98 -30.93
N LEU A 286 11.36 5.14 -31.06
CA LEU A 286 12.75 5.50 -30.77
C LEU A 286 13.34 6.21 -32.00
N GLU A 287 14.11 7.27 -31.77
CA GLU A 287 14.86 7.95 -32.81
C GLU A 287 16.14 7.19 -33.17
N ALA A 288 16.76 7.47 -34.32
CA ALA A 288 17.91 6.70 -34.81
C ALA A 288 19.17 6.81 -33.92
N ASP A 289 19.22 7.81 -33.05
CA ASP A 289 20.29 8.11 -32.10
C ASP A 289 19.99 7.69 -30.65
N GLU A 290 18.86 7.00 -30.42
CA GLU A 290 18.44 6.38 -29.14
C GLU A 290 18.43 4.85 -29.22
#